data_AF-A0A7W0Q976-F1
#
_entry.id   AF-A0A7W0Q976-F1
#
_cell.length_a   1.000
_cell.length_b   1.000
_cell.length_c   1.000
_cell.angle_alpha   90.00
_cell.angle_beta   90.00
_cell.angle_gamma   90.00
#
_symmetry.space_group_name_H-M   'P 1'
#
loop_
_entity.id
_entity.type
_entity.pdbx_description
1 polymer ?
#
loop_
_entity_poly.entity_id
_entity_poly.type
_entity_poly.pdbx_seq_one_letter_code
_entity_poly.pdbx_strand_id
1 'polypeptide(L)'
;MSDQRQAWFARMMESGLEHEIFAPADVLAHATPDVLANHLPPELLSKVLQTSLTAGAMTPEGVLATVTPELLAKHLPHDVLWACIAAAAARAGVTSTVVS
;
A
#
# COMPACT_ATOMS: atom_id res chain seq x y z
N MET A 1 -12.45 17.29 4.96
CA MET A 1 -11.39 16.89 5.93
C MET A 1 -10.77 15.54 5.58
N SER A 2 -11.52 14.59 4.99
CA SER A 2 -10.98 13.29 4.55
C SER A 2 -9.98 13.40 3.40
N ASP A 3 -10.18 14.31 2.45
CA ASP A 3 -9.31 14.46 1.26
C ASP A 3 -7.87 14.84 1.60
N GLN A 4 -7.65 15.69 2.60
CA GLN A 4 -6.30 16.11 3.00
C GLN A 4 -5.51 14.94 3.61
N ARG A 5 -6.18 14.11 4.40
CA ARG A 5 -5.57 12.93 5.02
C ARG A 5 -5.28 11.84 3.99
N GLN A 6 -6.21 11.65 3.06
CA GLN A 6 -6.01 10.75 1.92
C GLN A 6 -4.83 11.20 1.04
N ALA A 7 -4.75 12.49 0.70
CA ALA A 7 -3.63 13.03 -0.07
C ALA A 7 -2.30 12.87 0.68
N TRP A 8 -2.30 13.02 2.01
CA TRP A 8 -1.12 12.77 2.83
C TRP A 8 -0.67 11.29 2.77
N PHE A 9 -1.61 10.34 2.86
CA PHE A 9 -1.29 8.91 2.74
C PHE A 9 -0.74 8.56 1.36
N ALA A 10 -1.36 9.07 0.29
CA ALA A 10 -0.90 8.86 -1.07
C ALA A 10 0.55 9.36 -1.25
N ARG A 11 0.82 10.59 -0.78
CA ARG A 11 2.15 11.21 -0.82
C ARG A 11 3.19 10.44 -0.01
N MET A 12 2.83 9.97 1.18
CA MET A 12 3.73 9.17 2.01
C MET A 12 4.09 7.85 1.32
N MET A 13 3.07 7.12 0.86
CA MET A 13 3.26 5.84 0.17
C MET A 13 4.10 6.00 -1.10
N GLU A 14 3.81 7.03 -1.91
CA GLU A 14 4.59 7.38 -3.09
C GLU A 14 6.05 7.70 -2.73
N SER A 15 6.27 8.62 -1.79
CA SER A 15 7.60 9.05 -1.38
C SER A 15 8.42 7.91 -0.77
N GLY A 16 7.81 7.05 0.05
CA GLY A 16 8.56 5.94 0.62
C GLY A 16 8.83 4.83 -0.39
N LEU A 17 7.99 4.61 -1.41
CA LEU A 17 8.32 3.71 -2.52
C LEU A 17 9.44 4.31 -3.39
N GLU A 18 9.40 5.62 -3.67
CA GLU A 18 10.42 6.34 -4.45
C GLU A 18 11.80 6.34 -3.75
N HIS A 19 11.83 6.51 -2.44
CA HIS A 19 13.05 6.50 -1.64
C HIS A 19 13.44 5.12 -1.10
N GLU A 20 12.79 4.05 -1.56
CA GLU A 20 13.04 2.66 -1.13
C GLU A 20 12.91 2.44 0.40
N ILE A 21 12.19 3.32 1.08
CA ILE A 21 11.79 3.18 2.50
C ILE A 21 10.67 2.13 2.62
N PHE A 22 9.82 2.05 1.59
CA PHE A 22 8.81 1.02 1.39
C PHE A 22 9.28 0.07 0.29
N ALA A 23 9.30 -1.23 0.57
CA ALA A 23 9.31 -2.22 -0.49
C ALA A 23 7.87 -2.47 -0.97
N PRO A 24 7.65 -2.77 -2.26
CA PRO A 24 6.36 -3.24 -2.76
C PRO A 24 5.73 -4.36 -1.92
N ALA A 25 6.56 -5.31 -1.48
CA ALA A 25 6.14 -6.43 -0.63
C ALA A 25 5.52 -5.99 0.71
N ASP A 26 5.95 -4.84 1.23
CA ASP A 26 5.49 -4.31 2.51
C ASP A 26 4.05 -3.81 2.43
N VAL A 27 3.69 -3.28 1.26
CA VAL A 27 2.31 -2.85 0.99
C VAL A 27 1.40 -4.08 0.99
N LEU A 28 1.78 -5.15 0.29
CA LEU A 28 0.99 -6.39 0.24
C LEU A 28 0.93 -7.15 1.58
N ALA A 29 1.87 -6.93 2.49
CA ALA A 29 1.82 -7.54 3.82
C ALA A 29 0.59 -7.12 4.62
N HIS A 30 0.07 -5.91 4.36
CA HIS A 30 -1.11 -5.35 5.06
C HIS A 30 -2.30 -5.14 4.12
N ALA A 31 -2.05 -4.74 2.87
CA ALA A 31 -3.02 -4.75 1.79
C ALA A 31 -3.16 -6.17 1.22
N THR A 32 -3.59 -7.10 2.08
CA THR A 32 -3.78 -8.50 1.72
C THR A 32 -4.82 -8.66 0.61
N PRO A 33 -4.82 -9.78 -0.14
CA PRO A 33 -5.82 -10.03 -1.17
C PRO A 33 -7.27 -9.90 -0.69
N ASP A 34 -7.54 -10.26 0.58
CA ASP A 34 -8.86 -10.10 1.20
C ASP A 34 -9.22 -8.62 1.42
N VAL A 35 -8.31 -7.82 1.97
CA VAL A 35 -8.49 -6.37 2.14
C VAL A 35 -8.69 -5.70 0.78
N LEU A 36 -7.87 -6.06 -0.21
CA LEU A 36 -8.02 -5.58 -1.58
C LEU A 36 -9.41 -5.93 -2.12
N ALA A 37 -9.85 -7.19 -2.01
CA ALA A 37 -11.15 -7.64 -2.51
C ALA A 37 -12.35 -6.93 -1.86
N ASN A 38 -12.25 -6.63 -0.56
CA ASN A 38 -13.32 -5.99 0.21
C ASN A 38 -13.40 -4.46 -0.01
N HIS A 39 -12.30 -3.82 -0.38
CA HIS A 39 -12.20 -2.35 -0.41
C HIS A 39 -11.99 -1.76 -1.81
N LEU A 40 -11.44 -2.52 -2.76
CA LEU A 40 -11.27 -2.05 -4.14
C LEU A 40 -12.54 -2.26 -4.97
N PRO A 41 -12.83 -1.33 -5.89
CA PRO A 41 -13.88 -1.51 -6.86
C PRO A 41 -13.57 -2.71 -7.79
N PRO A 42 -14.62 -3.39 -8.30
CA PRO A 42 -14.48 -4.58 -9.15
C PRO A 42 -13.59 -4.37 -10.37
N GLU A 43 -13.58 -3.15 -10.91
CA GLU A 43 -12.77 -2.79 -12.08
C GLU A 43 -11.26 -2.82 -11.78
N LEU A 44 -10.84 -2.36 -10.59
CA LEU A 44 -9.44 -2.40 -10.18
C LEU A 44 -9.03 -3.83 -9.80
N LEU A 45 -9.92 -4.58 -9.14
CA LEU A 45 -9.68 -6.00 -8.84
C LEU A 45 -9.49 -6.82 -10.09
N SER A 46 -10.34 -6.62 -11.10
CA SER A 46 -10.22 -7.31 -12.39
C SER A 46 -8.88 -7.05 -13.05
N LYS A 47 -8.39 -5.81 -13.01
CA LYS A 47 -7.05 -5.47 -13.52
C LYS A 47 -5.94 -6.14 -12.70
N VAL A 48 -6.02 -6.14 -11.37
CA VAL A 48 -5.02 -6.79 -10.50
C VAL A 48 -4.95 -8.28 -10.79
N LEU A 49 -6.11 -8.93 -10.93
CA LEU A 49 -6.21 -10.34 -11.29
C LEU A 49 -5.64 -10.60 -12.69
N GLN A 50 -5.95 -9.74 -13.67
CA GLN A 50 -5.42 -9.87 -15.03
C GLN A 50 -3.90 -9.73 -15.06
N THR A 51 -3.34 -8.74 -14.34
CA THR A 51 -1.89 -8.58 -14.19
C THR A 51 -1.27 -9.81 -13.52
N SER A 52 -1.92 -10.33 -12.46
CA SER A 52 -1.45 -11.52 -11.74
C SER A 52 -1.50 -12.79 -12.60
N LEU A 53 -2.55 -12.97 -13.40
CA LEU A 53 -2.67 -14.08 -14.34
C LEU A 53 -1.60 -13.99 -15.44
N THR A 54 -1.33 -12.79 -15.95
CA THR A 54 -0.32 -12.56 -16.98
C THR A 54 1.09 -12.83 -16.45
N ALA A 55 1.36 -12.43 -15.20
CA ALA A 55 2.61 -12.70 -14.52
C ALA A 55 2.74 -14.15 -14.01
N GLY A 56 1.65 -14.91 -13.97
CA GLY A 56 1.59 -16.25 -13.38
C GLY A 56 1.61 -16.28 -11.84
N ALA A 57 1.68 -15.12 -11.19
CA ALA A 57 1.64 -14.94 -9.75
C ALA A 57 1.16 -13.54 -9.39
N MET A 58 0.55 -13.39 -8.21
CA MET A 58 0.24 -12.07 -7.65
C MET A 58 1.51 -11.49 -7.02
N THR A 59 2.22 -10.67 -7.77
CA THR A 59 3.45 -10.01 -7.29
C THR A 59 3.14 -8.62 -6.74
N PRO A 60 3.85 -8.16 -5.70
CA PRO A 60 3.69 -6.82 -5.16
C PRO A 60 3.87 -5.72 -6.20
N GLU A 61 4.82 -5.89 -7.12
CA GLU A 61 5.10 -4.98 -8.22
C GLU A 61 3.93 -4.93 -9.21
N GLY A 62 3.35 -6.09 -9.55
CA GLY A 62 2.20 -6.17 -10.46
C GLY A 62 0.94 -5.54 -9.86
N VAL A 63 0.76 -5.69 -8.54
CA VAL A 63 -0.33 -5.03 -7.81
C VAL A 63 -0.12 -3.52 -7.80
N LEU A 64 1.06 -3.02 -7.45
CA LEU A 64 1.35 -1.58 -7.43
C LEU A 64 1.34 -0.93 -8.82
N ALA A 65 1.67 -1.68 -9.87
CA ALA A 65 1.51 -1.21 -11.25
C ALA A 65 0.04 -0.97 -11.63
N THR A 66 -0.88 -1.65 -10.94
CA THR A 66 -2.32 -1.56 -11.20
C THR A 66 -3.05 -0.66 -10.18
N VAL A 67 -2.61 -0.69 -8.93
CA VAL A 67 -3.18 0.02 -7.79
C VAL A 67 -2.12 0.98 -7.26
N THR A 68 -2.19 2.22 -7.76
CA THR A 68 -1.26 3.29 -7.39
C THR A 68 -1.44 3.72 -5.92
N PRO A 69 -0.44 4.36 -5.31
CA PRO A 69 -0.55 4.94 -3.97
C PRO A 69 -1.79 5.81 -3.75
N GLU A 70 -2.21 6.56 -4.78
CA GLU A 70 -3.44 7.36 -4.74
C GLU A 70 -4.71 6.51 -4.65
N LEU A 71 -4.77 5.40 -5.41
CA LEU A 71 -5.89 4.47 -5.37
C LEU A 71 -5.92 3.71 -4.05
N LEU A 72 -4.76 3.34 -3.51
CA LEU A 72 -4.65 2.76 -2.18
C LEU A 72 -5.21 3.72 -1.13
N ALA A 73 -4.76 4.98 -1.14
CA ALA A 73 -5.26 5.99 -0.21
C ALA A 73 -6.77 6.23 -0.32
N LYS A 74 -7.32 6.10 -1.54
CA LYS A 74 -8.74 6.33 -1.83
C LYS A 74 -9.65 5.20 -1.37
N HIS A 75 -9.19 3.96 -1.51
CA HIS A 75 -10.03 2.78 -1.36
C HIS A 75 -9.75 2.02 -0.07
N LEU A 76 -8.49 1.98 0.38
CA LEU A 76 -8.14 1.25 1.60
C LEU A 76 -8.46 2.07 2.84
N PRO A 77 -8.81 1.39 3.94
CA PRO A 77 -9.04 2.05 5.21
C PRO A 77 -7.70 2.55 5.79
N HIS A 78 -7.77 3.68 6.50
CA HIS A 78 -6.58 4.41 6.96
C HIS A 78 -5.73 3.63 7.98
N ASP A 79 -6.34 2.73 8.73
CA ASP A 79 -5.66 1.83 9.67
C ASP A 79 -4.73 0.85 8.95
N VAL A 80 -5.17 0.29 7.82
CA VAL A 80 -4.33 -0.57 6.97
C VAL A 80 -3.18 0.22 6.37
N LEU A 81 -3.45 1.41 5.83
CA LEU A 81 -2.40 2.28 5.26
C LEU A 81 -1.38 2.70 6.32
N TRP A 82 -1.84 3.03 7.53
CA TRP A 82 -0.97 3.34 8.65
C TRP A 82 -0.14 2.13 9.08
N ALA A 83 -0.72 0.93 9.09
CA ALA A 83 0.01 -0.31 9.39
C ALA A 83 1.11 -0.58 8.36
N CYS A 84 0.86 -0.37 7.06
CA CYS A 84 1.90 -0.43 6.02
C CYS A 84 3.07 0.50 6.35
N ILE A 85 2.76 1.76 6.68
CA ILE A 85 3.75 2.79 6.96
C ILE A 85 4.55 2.44 8.23
N ALA A 86 3.87 2.05 9.31
CA ALA A 86 4.50 1.70 10.58
C ALA A 86 5.40 0.48 10.46
N ALA A 87 4.99 -0.56 9.72
CA ALA A 87 5.80 -1.76 9.52
C ALA A 87 7.09 -1.45 8.76
N ALA A 88 7.04 -0.57 7.76
CA ALA A 88 8.25 -0.17 7.04
C ALA A 88 9.12 0.80 7.81
N ALA A 89 8.55 1.74 8.56
CA ALA A 89 9.30 2.58 9.48
C ALA A 89 10.07 1.73 10.50
N ALA A 90 9.43 0.69 11.05
CA ALA A 90 10.07 -0.24 11.97
C ALA A 90 11.25 -1.00 11.32
N ARG A 91 11.10 -1.47 10.08
CA ARG A 91 12.20 -2.11 9.32
C ARG A 91 13.33 -1.14 8.99
N ALA A 92 13.00 0.10 8.66
CA ALA A 92 13.98 1.16 8.38
C ALA A 92 14.78 1.59 9.62
N GLY A 93 14.54 0.97 10.79
CA GLY A 93 15.23 1.32 12.02
C GLY A 93 14.73 2.62 12.64
N VAL A 94 13.58 3.15 12.19
CA VAL A 94 12.87 4.25 12.85
C VAL A 94 12.15 3.68 14.07
N THR A 95 12.90 3.04 14.96
CA THR A 95 12.46 2.78 16.32
C THR A 95 12.54 4.09 17.07
N SER A 96 11.41 4.61 17.52
CA SER A 96 11.40 5.69 18.50
C SER A 96 12.12 5.19 19.75
N THR A 97 13.42 5.43 19.85
CA THR A 97 14.10 5.53 21.13
C THR A 97 13.53 6.78 21.79
N VAL A 98 12.34 6.63 22.39
CA VAL A 98 11.93 7.49 23.49
C VAL A 98 12.91 7.16 24.61
N VAL A 99 14.03 7.89 24.64
CA VAL A 99 14.89 7.98 25.81
C VAL A 99 14.01 8.52 26.93
N SER A 100 13.69 7.64 27.89
CA SER A 100 13.08 8.03 29.17
C SER A 100 14.09 8.77 30.04
#